data_AF-J2IDK0-F1
#
_entry.id   AF-J2IDK0-F1
#
_cell.length_a   1.000
_cell.length_b   1.000
_cell.length_c   1.000
_cell.angle_alpha   90.00
_cell.angle_beta   90.00
_cell.angle_gamma   90.00
#
_symmetry.space_group_name_H-M   'P 1'
#
loop_
_entity.id
_entity.type
_entity.pdbx_description
1 polymer ?
#
loop_
_entity_poly.entity_id
_entity_poly.type
_entity_poly.pdbx_seq_one_letter_code
_entity_poly.pdbx_strand_id
1 'polypeptide(L)'
;MNKTFIALTVLSALTLVPAEANIRWNYIGAGYTDAGGDGPYIGGSVQFAPNWVLRADYSRQSRGRADFNVVDLGVAYLTGFKLDFSPQSQTYLLAGVNSYSGDADESQGEIANVF
;
A
#
# COMPACT_ATOMS: atom_id res chain seq x y z
N MET A 1 -21.71 66.24 1.07
CA MET A 1 -21.06 65.11 1.78
C MET A 1 -21.40 63.83 1.04
N ASN A 2 -20.46 63.30 0.27
CA ASN A 2 -20.63 62.09 -0.52
C ASN A 2 -20.44 60.86 0.38
N LYS A 3 -21.37 59.92 0.37
CA LYS A 3 -21.20 58.59 0.97
C LYS A 3 -21.81 57.55 0.05
N THR A 4 -21.13 57.27 -1.06
CA THR A 4 -21.45 56.14 -1.93
C THR A 4 -20.86 54.89 -1.30
N PHE A 5 -21.69 54.09 -0.63
CA PHE A 5 -21.31 52.74 -0.22
C PHE A 5 -21.46 51.83 -1.45
N ILE A 6 -20.33 51.47 -2.07
CA ILE A 6 -20.29 50.39 -3.06
C ILE A 6 -20.16 49.10 -2.26
N ALA A 7 -21.26 48.38 -2.09
CA ALA A 7 -21.24 47.03 -1.57
C ALA A 7 -20.75 46.10 -2.68
N LEU A 8 -19.50 45.66 -2.59
CA LEU A 8 -18.93 44.66 -3.49
C LEU A 8 -19.37 43.27 -3.04
N THR A 9 -20.53 42.81 -3.52
CA THR A 9 -20.95 41.42 -3.32
C THR A 9 -20.14 40.54 -4.27
N VAL A 10 -19.01 40.02 -3.79
CA VAL A 10 -18.31 38.91 -4.45
C VAL A 10 -19.20 37.69 -4.28
N LEU A 11 -20.02 37.40 -5.29
CA LEU A 11 -20.74 36.15 -5.40
C LEU A 11 -19.70 35.06 -5.68
N SER A 12 -19.09 34.52 -4.63
CA SER A 12 -18.36 33.27 -4.68
C SER A 12 -19.36 32.15 -4.95
N ALA A 13 -19.70 31.96 -6.23
CA ALA A 13 -20.23 30.70 -6.70
C ALA A 13 -19.14 29.65 -6.42
N LEU A 14 -19.21 29.07 -5.21
CA LEU A 14 -18.54 27.84 -4.85
C LEU A 14 -19.07 26.80 -5.85
N THR A 15 -18.35 26.65 -6.95
CA THR A 15 -18.47 25.45 -7.76
C THR A 15 -18.06 24.32 -6.82
N LEU A 16 -19.05 23.59 -6.32
CA LEU A 16 -18.87 22.28 -5.69
C LEU A 16 -18.46 21.33 -6.82
N VAL A 17 -17.26 21.53 -7.36
CA VAL A 17 -16.60 20.50 -8.16
C VAL A 17 -16.39 19.36 -7.16
N PRO A 18 -16.98 18.17 -7.37
CA PRO A 18 -16.72 17.05 -6.48
C PRO A 18 -15.21 16.85 -6.45
N ALA A 19 -14.62 16.93 -5.26
CA ALA A 19 -13.21 16.65 -5.08
C ALA A 19 -12.97 15.18 -5.45
N GLU A 20 -12.50 14.94 -6.67
CA GLU A 20 -12.06 13.62 -7.08
C GLU A 20 -10.76 13.32 -6.33
N ALA A 21 -10.74 12.25 -5.54
CA ALA A 21 -9.54 11.84 -4.85
C ALA A 21 -8.49 11.44 -5.90
N ASN A 22 -7.33 12.10 -5.89
CA ASN A 22 -6.16 11.67 -6.65
C ASN A 22 -5.49 10.52 -5.89
N ILE A 23 -6.07 9.32 -6.01
CA ILE A 23 -5.59 8.14 -5.30
C ILE A 23 -4.20 7.81 -5.80
N ARG A 24 -3.28 7.70 -4.85
CA ARG A 24 -1.93 7.19 -5.08
C ARG A 24 -1.74 5.96 -4.23
N TRP A 25 -1.61 4.80 -4.88
CA TRP A 25 -1.17 3.56 -4.23
C TRP A 25 0.35 3.48 -4.27
N ASN A 26 0.98 4.44 -3.61
CA ASN A 26 2.43 4.53 -3.46
C ASN A 26 2.75 4.47 -1.97
N TYR A 27 3.42 3.41 -1.53
CA TYR A 27 3.91 3.33 -0.15
C TYR A 27 5.21 2.55 -0.10
N ILE A 28 5.97 2.81 0.95
CA ILE A 28 7.07 1.96 1.42
C ILE A 28 6.84 1.71 2.90
N GLY A 29 7.04 0.48 3.33
CA GLY A 29 6.85 0.03 4.69
C GLY A 29 7.95 -0.95 5.08
N ALA A 30 8.28 -0.94 6.36
CA ALA A 30 9.11 -1.96 6.96
C ALA A 30 8.58 -2.26 8.36
N GLY A 31 8.82 -3.45 8.85
CA GLY A 31 8.34 -3.85 10.17
C GLY A 31 8.66 -5.31 10.46
N TYR A 32 7.77 -5.95 11.23
CA TYR A 32 7.87 -7.34 11.64
C TYR A 32 6.58 -8.08 11.27
N THR A 33 6.67 -9.34 10.86
CA THR A 33 5.54 -10.18 10.42
C THR A 33 5.63 -11.58 11.04
N ASP A 34 4.48 -12.24 11.16
CA ASP A 34 4.25 -13.61 11.64
C ASP A 34 3.49 -14.48 10.61
N ALA A 35 3.35 -14.01 9.36
CA ALA A 35 2.46 -14.59 8.35
C ALA A 35 2.86 -15.98 7.79
N GLY A 36 3.95 -16.57 8.30
CA GLY A 36 4.45 -17.90 7.92
C GLY A 36 5.59 -18.37 8.82
N GLY A 37 6.39 -17.40 9.28
CA GLY A 37 7.36 -17.44 10.38
C GLY A 37 7.57 -16.01 10.88
N ASP A 38 8.38 -15.86 11.92
CA ASP A 38 8.62 -14.56 12.56
C ASP A 38 9.81 -13.86 11.91
N GLY A 39 9.66 -12.59 11.52
CA GLY A 39 10.81 -11.86 11.03
C GLY A 39 10.55 -10.47 10.47
N PRO A 40 11.63 -9.72 10.18
CA PRO A 40 11.52 -8.41 9.56
C PRO A 40 10.99 -8.51 8.12
N TYR A 41 10.23 -7.50 7.72
CA TYR A 41 9.82 -7.29 6.33
C TYR A 41 10.15 -5.87 5.87
N ILE A 42 10.33 -5.74 4.56
CA ILE A 42 10.33 -4.48 3.83
C ILE A 42 9.47 -4.66 2.58
N GLY A 43 8.73 -3.64 2.21
CA GLY A 43 7.84 -3.75 1.08
C GLY A 43 7.24 -2.44 0.67
N GLY A 44 6.51 -2.47 -0.43
CA GLY A 44 5.96 -1.27 -0.99
C GLY A 44 5.14 -1.51 -2.23
N SER A 45 4.52 -0.42 -2.67
CA SER A 45 3.85 -0.37 -3.95
C SER A 45 4.14 0.92 -4.68
N VAL A 46 4.05 0.85 -6.01
CA VAL A 46 4.09 1.99 -6.89
C VAL A 46 3.00 1.87 -7.94
N GLN A 47 2.23 2.94 -8.08
CA GLN A 47 1.28 3.14 -9.16
C GLN A 47 2.01 3.72 -10.36
N PHE A 48 2.40 2.84 -11.28
CA PHE A 48 3.21 3.17 -12.46
C PHE A 48 2.37 3.64 -13.66
N ALA A 49 1.05 3.40 -13.63
CA ALA A 49 0.08 3.96 -14.56
C ALA A 49 -1.21 4.32 -13.79
N PRO A 50 -2.14 5.14 -14.35
CA PRO A 50 -3.30 5.66 -13.62
C PRO A 50 -4.13 4.61 -12.87
N ASN A 51 -4.16 3.38 -13.34
CA ASN A 51 -4.91 2.30 -12.71
C ASN A 51 -4.05 1.08 -12.38
N TRP A 52 -2.75 1.10 -12.63
CA TRP A 52 -1.90 -0.07 -12.41
C TRP A 52 -0.93 0.15 -11.27
N VAL A 53 -0.93 -0.80 -10.34
CA VAL A 53 -0.10 -0.81 -9.14
C VAL A 53 0.78 -2.04 -9.18
N LEU A 54 2.09 -1.82 -9.07
CA LEU A 54 3.07 -2.86 -8.83
C LEU A 54 3.36 -2.91 -7.33
N ARG A 55 3.37 -4.11 -6.75
CA ARG A 55 3.70 -4.37 -5.36
C ARG A 55 4.90 -5.32 -5.29
N ALA A 56 5.79 -5.05 -4.36
CA ALA A 56 6.90 -5.93 -4.05
C ALA A 56 7.17 -5.90 -2.55
N ASP A 57 7.14 -7.07 -1.94
CA ASP A 57 7.51 -7.26 -0.54
C ASP A 57 8.58 -8.35 -0.42
N TYR A 58 9.45 -8.15 0.55
CA TYR A 58 10.47 -9.07 0.95
C TYR A 58 10.43 -9.25 2.47
N SER A 59 10.57 -10.47 2.93
CA SER A 59 10.80 -10.73 4.36
C SER A 59 11.80 -11.85 4.55
N ARG A 60 12.62 -11.72 5.58
CA ARG A 60 13.42 -12.83 6.08
C ARG A 60 12.73 -13.32 7.35
N GLN A 61 12.28 -14.55 7.35
CA GLN A 61 11.50 -15.14 8.44
C GLN A 61 12.23 -16.36 9.00
N SER A 62 11.97 -16.64 10.28
CA SER A 62 12.47 -17.83 10.94
C SER A 62 11.28 -18.66 11.43
N ARG A 63 11.37 -19.98 11.27
CA ARG A 63 10.39 -20.92 11.83
C ARG A 63 11.13 -22.12 12.44
N GLY A 64 11.23 -22.13 13.75
CA GLY A 64 12.02 -23.13 14.48
C GLY A 64 13.51 -22.96 14.19
N ARG A 65 14.12 -23.96 13.53
CA ARG A 65 15.57 -23.97 13.19
C ARG A 65 15.87 -23.58 11.74
N ALA A 66 14.84 -23.27 10.95
CA ALA A 66 14.98 -22.90 9.55
C ALA A 66 14.76 -21.40 9.37
N ASP A 67 15.66 -20.78 8.62
CA ASP A 67 15.50 -19.43 8.11
C ASP A 67 15.03 -19.52 6.66
N PHE A 68 14.15 -18.63 6.24
CA PHE A 68 13.71 -18.57 4.85
C PHE A 68 13.47 -17.13 4.41
N ASN A 69 13.76 -16.89 3.14
CA ASN A 69 13.53 -15.61 2.49
C ASN A 69 12.26 -15.73 1.67
N VAL A 70 11.36 -14.77 1.84
CA VAL A 70 10.07 -14.70 1.15
C VAL A 70 10.06 -13.48 0.27
N VAL A 71 9.63 -13.68 -0.97
CA VAL A 71 9.35 -12.62 -1.94
C VAL A 71 7.88 -12.75 -2.36
N ASP A 72 7.13 -11.66 -2.25
CA ASP A 72 5.79 -11.51 -2.80
C ASP A 72 5.77 -10.38 -3.82
N LEU A 73 5.42 -10.70 -5.06
CA LEU A 73 5.31 -9.74 -6.15
C LEU A 73 3.87 -9.72 -6.67
N GLY A 74 3.29 -8.54 -6.77
CA GLY A 74 1.91 -8.38 -7.19
C GLY A 74 1.74 -7.31 -8.26
N VAL A 75 0.80 -7.54 -9.17
CA VAL A 75 0.30 -6.51 -10.07
C VAL A 75 -1.20 -6.41 -9.87
N ALA A 76 -1.68 -5.20 -9.61
CA ALA A 76 -3.09 -4.93 -9.36
C ALA A 76 -3.62 -3.78 -10.20
N TYR A 77 -4.91 -3.86 -10.49
CA TYR A 77 -5.68 -2.85 -11.18
C TYR A 77 -6.64 -2.14 -10.22
N LEU A 78 -6.48 -0.82 -10.11
CA LEU A 78 -7.36 0.06 -9.36
C LEU A 78 -8.57 0.41 -10.22
N THR A 79 -9.73 -0.11 -9.83
CA THR A 79 -10.98 0.18 -10.54
C THR A 79 -11.44 1.61 -10.23
N GLY A 80 -12.06 2.26 -11.22
CA GLY A 80 -12.73 3.55 -11.03
C GLY A 80 -14.13 3.42 -10.40
N PHE A 81 -14.54 2.22 -10.01
CA PHE A 81 -15.83 2.01 -9.35
C PHE A 81 -15.79 2.59 -7.94
N LYS A 82 -16.63 3.59 -7.70
CA LYS A 82 -16.88 4.14 -6.37
C LYS A 82 -18.01 3.33 -5.74
N LEU A 83 -17.67 2.55 -4.71
CA LEU A 83 -18.69 1.94 -3.87
C LEU A 83 -19.13 3.01 -2.86
N ASP A 84 -20.20 3.73 -3.18
CA ASP A 84 -20.70 4.87 -2.41
C ASP A 84 -21.36 4.42 -1.09
N PHE A 85 -20.55 4.01 -0.11
CA PHE A 85 -21.02 3.62 1.22
C PHE A 85 -21.38 4.83 2.11
N SER A 86 -20.84 6.00 1.80
CA SER A 86 -21.11 7.26 2.51
C SER A 86 -20.74 8.46 1.63
N PRO A 87 -21.44 9.60 1.74
CA PRO A 87 -21.07 10.84 1.05
C PRO A 87 -19.67 11.38 1.39
N GLN A 88 -19.04 10.87 2.47
CA GLN A 88 -17.77 11.36 3.00
C GLN A 88 -16.59 10.41 2.72
N SER A 89 -16.85 9.20 2.21
CA SER A 89 -15.81 8.20 1.94
C SER A 89 -15.90 7.70 0.51
N GLN A 90 -14.78 7.70 -0.19
CA GLN A 90 -14.67 7.11 -1.52
C GLN A 90 -14.00 5.75 -1.38
N THR A 91 -14.71 4.68 -1.73
CA THR A 91 -14.18 3.32 -1.70
C THR A 91 -13.88 2.84 -3.10
N TYR A 92 -12.65 2.35 -3.29
CA TYR A 92 -12.14 1.85 -4.56
C TYR A 92 -11.78 0.39 -4.44
N LEU A 93 -12.09 -0.40 -5.47
CA LEU A 93 -11.69 -1.81 -5.52
C LEU A 93 -10.34 -1.94 -6.21
N LEU A 94 -9.42 -2.66 -5.57
CA LEU A 94 -8.14 -3.09 -6.11
C LEU A 94 -8.20 -4.61 -6.31
N ALA A 95 -7.96 -5.07 -7.54
CA ALA A 95 -7.94 -6.50 -7.86
C ALA A 95 -6.68 -6.84 -8.65
N GLY A 96 -6.06 -7.97 -8.36
CA GLY A 96 -4.76 -8.29 -8.94
C GLY A 96 -4.36 -9.75 -8.76
N VAL A 97 -3.16 -10.05 -9.25
CA VAL A 97 -2.50 -11.34 -9.08
C VAL A 97 -1.21 -11.13 -8.31
N ASN A 98 -0.94 -12.05 -7.38
CA ASN A 98 0.28 -12.07 -6.59
C ASN A 98 1.00 -13.41 -6.81
N SER A 99 2.32 -13.35 -6.83
CA SER A 99 3.20 -14.51 -6.85
C SER A 99 4.00 -14.51 -5.56
N TYR A 100 3.90 -15.61 -4.83
CA TYR A 100 4.59 -15.83 -3.57
C TYR A 100 5.64 -16.93 -3.77
N SER A 101 6.89 -16.63 -3.40
CA SER A 101 7.97 -17.62 -3.36
C SER A 101 8.73 -17.50 -2.06
N GLY A 102 9.02 -18.65 -1.44
CA GLY A 102 9.90 -18.75 -0.28
C GLY A 102 11.01 -19.74 -0.56
N ASP A 103 12.23 -19.42 -0.18
CA ASP A 103 13.37 -20.34 -0.20
C ASP A 103 13.95 -20.47 1.21
N ALA A 104 14.17 -21.71 1.64
CA ALA A 104 14.56 -22.04 3.00
C ALA A 104 16.01 -22.51 3.05
N ASP A 105 16.82 -21.80 3.83
CA ASP A 105 18.16 -22.21 4.18
C ASP A 105 18.10 -22.93 5.53
N GLU A 106 18.46 -24.21 5.54
CA GLU A 106 18.63 -24.94 6.79
C GLU A 106 19.92 -24.45 7.45
N SER A 107 19.81 -23.58 8.47
CA SER A 107 20.95 -23.23 9.32
C SER A 107 21.28 -24.43 10.21
N GLN A 108 21.85 -25.48 9.62
CA GLN A 108 22.52 -26.53 10.38
C GLN A 108 23.80 -25.94 10.94
N GLY A 109 23.68 -25.32 12.12
CA GLY A 109 24.78 -25.21 13.05
C GLY A 109 25.25 -26.62 13.36
N GLU A 110 26.32 -27.03 12.69
CA GLU A 110 27.13 -28.20 13.01
C GLU A 110 27.62 -27.99 14.45
N ILE A 111 26.86 -28.52 15.42
CA ILE A 111 27.37 -28.72 16.76
C ILE A 111 28.38 -29.85 16.61
N ALA A 112 29.62 -29.48 16.29
CA ALA A 112 30.74 -30.37 16.45
C ALA A 112 30.79 -30.74 17.94
N ASN A 113 30.18 -31.88 18.28
CA ASN A 113 30.45 -32.58 19.52
C ASN A 113 31.94 -32.96 19.47
N VAL A 114 32.78 -32.06 19.97
CA VAL A 114 34.14 -32.41 20.36
C VAL A 114 34.01 -33.04 21.74
N PHE A 115 34.44 -34.31 21.79
CA PHE A 115 34.49 -35.22 22.93
C PHE A 115 34.89 -34.57 24.25
#